data_AF-A0A9E2RFK0-F1
#
_entry.id   AF-A0A9E2RFK0-F1
#
_cell.length_a   1.000
_cell.length_b   1.000
_cell.length_c   1.000
_cell.angle_alpha   90.00
_cell.angle_beta   90.00
_cell.angle_gamma   90.00
#
_symmetry.space_group_name_H-M   'P 1'
#
loop_
_entity.id
_entity.type
_entity.pdbx_description
1 polymer ?
#
loop_
_entity_poly.entity_id
_entity_poly.type
_entity_poly.pdbx_seq_one_letter_code
_entity_poly.pdbx_strand_id
1 'polypeptide(L)'
;MLLKRWLVGNPLKTAQAAHQRLSKRLALAVFSSDALSSVAYATEEILLVLVPSSLAFAHFSIPISLMIILLLAILTLSYSQIIFEYPGGGGSYIVSKSNLGEWPGL
;
A
#
# COMPACT_ATOMS: atom_id res chain seq x y z
N MET A 1 23.27 -19.62 11.97
CA MET A 1 22.98 -19.22 10.57
C MET A 1 22.72 -20.41 9.63
N LEU A 2 23.39 -21.55 9.79
CA LEU A 2 23.19 -22.75 8.95
C LEU A 2 21.76 -23.36 9.05
N LEU A 3 21.20 -23.43 10.26
CA LEU A 3 19.85 -23.98 10.48
C LEU A 3 18.75 -23.19 9.75
N LYS A 4 18.85 -21.85 9.72
CA LYS A 4 17.92 -20.96 9.00
C LYS A 4 18.02 -21.15 7.48
N ARG A 5 19.22 -21.34 6.94
CA ARG A 5 19.43 -21.57 5.50
C ARG A 5 18.93 -22.94 5.04
N TRP A 6 18.97 -23.94 5.91
CA TRP A 6 18.41 -25.26 5.62
C TRP A 6 16.87 -25.23 5.61
N LEU A 7 16.25 -24.48 6.52
CA LEU A 7 14.79 -24.41 6.65
C LEU A 7 14.11 -23.45 5.64
N VAL A 8 14.72 -22.29 5.38
CA VAL A 8 14.12 -21.19 4.59
C VAL A 8 14.75 -21.07 3.19
N GLY A 9 15.88 -21.75 2.94
CA GLY A 9 16.63 -21.66 1.69
C GLY A 9 17.66 -20.53 1.67
N ASN A 10 18.42 -20.44 0.58
CA ASN A 10 19.42 -19.40 0.37
C ASN A 10 18.76 -18.04 0.07
N PRO A 11 19.32 -16.93 0.57
CA PRO A 11 18.82 -15.60 0.25
C PRO A 11 18.90 -15.37 -1.27
N LEU A 12 17.78 -14.91 -1.84
CA LEU A 12 17.70 -14.58 -3.25
C LEU A 12 18.66 -13.45 -3.58
N LYS A 13 19.59 -13.72 -4.49
CA LYS A 13 20.48 -12.68 -5.01
C LYS A 13 19.62 -11.71 -5.83
N THR A 14 19.87 -10.41 -5.71
CA THR A 14 19.07 -9.33 -6.34
C THR A 14 18.87 -9.55 -7.85
N ALA A 15 19.80 -10.21 -8.54
CA ALA A 15 19.69 -10.60 -9.94
C ALA A 15 18.59 -11.65 -10.25
N GLN A 16 18.24 -12.51 -9.29
CA GLN A 16 17.20 -13.54 -9.43
C GLN A 16 15.78 -12.99 -9.16
N ALA A 17 15.67 -11.83 -8.51
CA ALA A 17 14.37 -11.19 -8.21
C ALA A 17 13.59 -10.80 -9.47
N ALA A 18 14.30 -10.48 -10.57
CA ALA A 18 13.67 -10.18 -11.86
C ALA A 18 12.90 -11.37 -12.44
N HIS A 19 13.32 -12.61 -12.15
CA HIS A 19 12.68 -13.85 -12.62
C HIS A 19 11.56 -14.33 -11.69
N GLN A 20 11.45 -13.78 -10.48
CA GLN A 20 10.37 -14.05 -9.53
C GLN A 20 9.28 -12.96 -9.52
N ARG A 21 9.26 -12.11 -10.55
CA ARG A 21 8.20 -11.10 -10.69
C ARG A 21 6.84 -11.78 -10.83
N LEU A 22 5.93 -11.47 -9.91
CA LEU A 22 4.53 -11.89 -9.99
C LEU A 22 3.92 -11.40 -11.30
N SER A 23 3.10 -12.24 -11.94
CA SER A 23 2.29 -11.81 -13.07
C SER A 23 1.36 -10.68 -12.63
N LYS A 24 1.03 -9.74 -13.54
CA LYS A 24 0.19 -8.58 -13.20
C LYS A 24 -1.13 -8.98 -12.51
N ARG A 25 -1.70 -10.13 -12.88
CA ARG A 25 -2.94 -10.64 -12.29
C ARG A 25 -2.74 -11.08 -10.83
N LEU A 26 -1.69 -11.85 -10.56
CA LEU A 26 -1.37 -12.30 -9.20
C LEU A 26 -0.90 -11.14 -8.33
N ALA A 27 -0.08 -10.24 -8.88
CA ALA A 27 0.33 -9.01 -8.20
C ALA A 27 -0.89 -8.17 -7.82
N LEU A 28 -1.82 -7.94 -8.76
CA LEU A 28 -3.04 -7.17 -8.47
C LEU A 28 -3.87 -7.85 -7.38
N ALA A 29 -4.10 -9.16 -7.45
CA ALA A 29 -4.84 -9.87 -6.41
C ALA A 29 -4.19 -9.73 -5.03
N VAL A 30 -2.87 -9.97 -4.94
CA VAL A 30 -2.13 -9.90 -3.67
C VAL A 30 -2.10 -8.48 -3.10
N PHE A 31 -1.75 -7.47 -3.91
CA PHE A 31 -1.67 -6.08 -3.45
C PHE A 31 -3.07 -5.47 -3.20
N SER A 32 -4.09 -5.89 -3.94
CA SER A 32 -5.47 -5.43 -3.69
C SER A 32 -6.03 -5.98 -2.38
N SER A 33 -5.61 -7.17 -1.94
CA SER A 33 -6.03 -7.77 -0.68
C SER A 33 -5.67 -6.90 0.53
N ASP A 34 -4.53 -6.22 0.50
CA ASP A 34 -4.06 -5.34 1.58
C ASP A 34 -4.99 -4.11 1.73
N ALA A 35 -5.29 -3.47 0.61
CA ALA A 35 -6.22 -2.34 0.55
C ALA A 35 -7.66 -2.76 0.94
N LEU A 36 -8.12 -3.91 0.43
CA LEU A 36 -9.48 -4.42 0.67
C LEU A 36 -9.67 -4.84 2.14
N SER A 37 -8.64 -5.44 2.75
CA SER A 37 -8.64 -5.77 4.18
C SER A 37 -8.75 -4.51 5.05
N SER A 38 -8.07 -3.43 4.68
CA SER A 38 -8.13 -2.17 5.43
C SER A 38 -9.53 -1.53 5.39
N VAL A 39 -10.21 -1.58 4.23
CA VAL A 39 -11.57 -1.05 4.07
C VAL A 39 -12.60 -1.90 4.82
N ALA A 40 -12.46 -3.23 4.78
CA ALA A 40 -13.40 -4.14 5.44
C ALA A 40 -13.38 -3.98 6.97
N TYR A 41 -12.20 -3.84 7.58
CA TYR A 41 -12.08 -3.66 9.03
C TYR A 41 -12.34 -2.23 9.50
N ALA A 42 -11.80 -1.22 8.79
CA ALA A 42 -11.91 0.16 9.23
C ALA A 42 -13.36 0.66 9.26
N THR A 43 -14.21 0.21 8.35
CA THR A 43 -15.62 0.64 8.30
C THR A 43 -16.40 0.18 9.53
N GLU A 44 -16.22 -1.06 9.98
CA GLU A 44 -16.89 -1.62 11.15
C GLU A 44 -16.39 -1.00 12.46
N GLU A 45 -15.07 -0.83 12.61
CA GLU A 45 -14.48 -0.17 13.80
C GLU A 45 -14.90 1.29 13.92
N ILE A 46 -14.90 2.04 12.80
CA ILE A 46 -15.38 3.42 12.78
C ILE A 46 -16.83 3.48 13.22
N LEU A 47 -17.69 2.56 12.74
CA LEU A 47 -19.09 2.51 13.15
C LEU A 47 -19.25 2.15 14.63
N LEU A 48 -18.52 1.16 15.16
CA LEU A 48 -18.59 0.80 16.58
C LEU A 48 -18.23 1.97 17.49
N VAL A 49 -17.19 2.74 17.14
CA VAL A 49 -16.79 3.94 17.89
C VAL A 49 -17.78 5.08 17.71
N LEU A 50 -18.32 5.28 16.49
CA LEU A 50 -19.26 6.37 16.23
C LEU A 50 -20.68 6.08 16.72
N VAL A 51 -21.17 4.85 16.76
CA VAL A 51 -22.57 4.48 17.03
C VAL A 51 -23.17 5.12 18.29
N PRO A 52 -22.46 5.20 19.44
CA PRO A 52 -22.98 5.93 20.60
C PRO A 52 -23.21 7.43 20.35
N SER A 53 -22.52 7.99 19.34
CA SER A 53 -22.52 9.42 18.96
C SER A 53 -23.16 9.68 17.57
N SER A 54 -23.58 8.63 16.85
CA SER A 54 -23.72 8.63 15.37
C SER A 54 -25.01 9.26 14.84
N LEU A 55 -26.09 9.25 15.63
CA LEU A 55 -27.40 9.70 15.16
C LEU A 55 -27.41 11.19 14.75
N ALA A 56 -26.53 12.02 15.33
CA ALA A 56 -26.42 13.43 14.97
C ALA A 56 -25.59 13.69 13.69
N PHE A 57 -24.75 12.74 13.24
CA PHE A 57 -23.74 12.98 12.19
C PHE A 57 -23.83 12.03 10.98
N ALA A 58 -24.80 11.13 10.94
CA ALA A 58 -24.97 10.14 9.87
C ALA A 58 -24.99 10.76 8.44
N HIS A 59 -25.47 12.00 8.31
CA HIS A 59 -25.51 12.72 7.03
C HIS A 59 -24.12 13.08 6.47
N PHE A 60 -23.05 13.10 7.29
CA PHE A 60 -21.68 13.34 6.82
C PHE A 60 -21.04 12.10 6.17
N SER A 61 -21.64 10.91 6.32
CA SER A 61 -21.08 9.66 5.77
C SER A 61 -20.86 9.72 4.26
N ILE A 62 -21.85 10.22 3.50
CA ILE A 62 -21.76 10.32 2.04
C ILE A 62 -20.68 11.34 1.61
N PRO A 63 -20.66 12.59 2.12
CA PRO A 63 -19.59 13.54 1.82
C PRO A 63 -18.19 13.02 2.13
N ILE A 64 -18.00 12.38 3.28
CA ILE A 64 -16.71 11.83 3.69
C ILE A 64 -16.27 10.71 2.74
N SER A 65 -17.20 9.81 2.38
CA SER A 65 -16.92 8.74 1.41
C SER A 65 -16.48 9.30 0.05
N LEU A 66 -17.15 10.34 -0.45
CA LEU A 66 -16.74 11.01 -1.69
C LEU A 66 -15.35 11.64 -1.59
N MET A 67 -15.00 12.24 -0.45
CA MET A 67 -13.66 12.78 -0.21
C MET A 67 -12.59 11.68 -0.17
N ILE A 68 -12.88 10.53 0.41
CA ILE A 68 -11.97 9.37 0.41
C ILE A 68 -11.76 8.86 -1.02
N ILE A 69 -12.83 8.71 -1.81
CA ILE A 69 -12.74 8.29 -3.22
C ILE A 69 -11.88 9.28 -4.03
N LEU A 70 -12.10 10.58 -3.84
CA LEU A 70 -11.30 11.63 -4.49
C LEU A 70 -9.82 11.54 -4.10
N LEU A 71 -9.53 11.36 -2.81
CA LEU A 71 -8.16 11.19 -2.31
C LEU A 71 -7.49 9.96 -2.93
N LEU A 72 -8.20 8.83 -3.00
CA LEU A 72 -7.70 7.60 -3.62
C LEU A 72 -7.42 7.79 -5.12
N ALA A 73 -8.25 8.54 -5.84
CA ALA A 73 -8.00 8.89 -7.23
C ALA A 73 -6.71 9.72 -7.38
N ILE A 74 -6.51 10.74 -6.54
CA ILE A 74 -5.30 11.57 -6.54
C ILE A 74 -4.06 10.72 -6.27
N LEU A 75 -4.12 9.86 -5.24
CA LEU A 75 -3.02 8.96 -4.90
C LEU A 75 -2.71 8.00 -6.06
N THR A 76 -3.73 7.42 -6.69
CA THR A 76 -3.56 6.49 -7.82
C THR A 76 -2.83 7.17 -8.98
N LEU A 77 -3.21 8.41 -9.31
CA LEU A 77 -2.54 9.20 -10.35
C LEU A 77 -1.10 9.54 -9.96
N SER A 78 -0.87 9.95 -8.71
CA SER A 78 0.47 10.27 -8.19
C SER A 78 1.39 9.05 -8.24
N TYR A 79 0.95 7.89 -7.74
CA TYR A 79 1.73 6.65 -7.81
C TYR A 79 1.96 6.18 -9.25
N SER A 80 1.00 6.40 -10.16
CA SER A 80 1.18 6.09 -11.57
C SER A 80 2.35 6.88 -12.16
N GLN A 81 2.47 8.18 -11.84
CA GLN A 81 3.60 9.01 -12.28
C GLN A 81 4.93 8.50 -11.72
N ILE A 82 4.98 8.15 -10.43
CA ILE A 82 6.18 7.59 -9.80
C ILE A 82 6.63 6.29 -10.49
N ILE A 83 5.70 5.41 -10.86
CA ILE A 83 6.03 4.16 -11.54
C ILE A 83 6.70 4.40 -12.91
N PHE A 84 6.27 5.45 -13.63
CA PHE A 84 6.90 5.83 -14.90
C PHE A 84 8.29 6.44 -14.71
N GLU A 85 8.47 7.28 -13.69
CA GLU A 85 9.75 7.94 -13.39
C GLU A 85 10.80 6.98 -12.81
N TYR A 86 10.36 5.97 -12.04
CA TYR A 86 11.22 4.99 -11.37
C TYR A 86 10.96 3.55 -11.89
N PRO A 87 11.33 3.23 -13.15
CA PRO A 87 11.04 1.93 -13.78
C PRO A 87 11.80 0.76 -13.14
N GLY A 88 12.88 1.05 -12.39
CA GLY A 88 13.62 0.07 -11.60
C GLY A 88 12.86 -0.46 -10.37
N GLY A 89 11.76 0.21 -9.98
CA GLY A 89 11.07 -0.04 -8.72
C GLY A 89 11.87 0.49 -7.52
N GLY A 90 11.36 0.27 -6.30
CA GLY A 90 12.02 0.75 -5.09
C GLY A 90 11.10 1.23 -3.97
N GLY A 91 9.82 1.44 -4.28
CA GLY A 91 8.84 1.94 -3.32
C GLY A 91 9.16 3.35 -2.83
N SER A 92 8.44 3.79 -1.80
CA SER A 92 8.58 5.12 -1.20
C SER A 92 9.99 5.41 -0.69
N TYR A 93 10.71 4.40 -0.20
CA TYR A 93 12.08 4.57 0.32
C TYR A 93 13.06 5.08 -0.75
N ILE A 94 13.11 4.45 -1.93
CA ILE A 94 14.05 4.87 -2.99
C ILE A 94 13.68 6.27 -3.48
N VAL A 95 12.38 6.56 -3.61
CA VAL A 95 11.89 7.87 -4.04
C VAL A 95 12.25 8.95 -3.02
N SER A 96 12.01 8.72 -1.72
CA SER A 96 12.35 9.71 -0.68
C SER A 96 13.85 9.92 -0.59
N LYS A 97 14.66 8.85 -0.61
CA LYS A 97 16.12 8.95 -0.57
C LYS A 97 16.71 9.69 -1.77
N SER A 98 16.18 9.46 -2.98
CA SER A 98 16.70 10.10 -4.20
C SER A 98 16.32 11.57 -4.31
N ASN A 99 15.17 11.98 -3.75
CA ASN A 99 14.69 13.37 -3.88
C ASN A 99 15.03 14.26 -2.68
N LEU A 100 15.06 13.69 -1.46
CA LEU A 100 15.17 14.46 -0.22
C LEU A 100 16.50 14.20 0.52
N GLY A 101 17.24 13.17 0.14
CA GLY A 101 18.49 12.77 0.80
C GLY A 101 18.30 11.66 1.84
N GLU A 102 19.38 11.23 2.50
CA GLU A 102 19.36 10.06 3.38
C GLU A 102 18.48 10.25 4.63
N TRP A 103 18.61 11.38 5.32
CA TRP A 103 17.88 11.61 6.58
C TRP A 103 16.36 11.62 6.46
N PRO A 104 15.75 12.33 5.49
CA PRO A 104 14.30 12.27 5.28
C PRO A 104 13.83 11.01 4.53
N GLY A 105 14.76 10.23 3.96
CA GLY A 105 14.46 8.99 3.25
C GLY A 105 14.48 7.73 4.10
N LEU A 106 15.08 7.78 5.30
CA LEU A 106 15.22 6.66 6.25
C LEU A 106 13.93 6.37 7.04
#